data_AF-A0A5C8AVT8-F1
#
_entry.id   AF-A0A5C8AVT8-F1
#
_cell.length_a   1.000
_cell.length_b   1.000
_cell.length_c   1.000
_cell.angle_alpha   90.00
_cell.angle_beta   90.00
_cell.angle_gamma   90.00
#
_symmetry.space_group_name_H-M   'P 1'
#
loop_
_entity.id
_entity.type
_entity.pdbx_description
1 polymer ?
#
loop_
_entity_poly.entity_id
_entity_poly.type
_entity_poly.pdbx_seq_one_letter_code
_entity_poly.pdbx_strand_id
1 'polypeptide(L)'
;MGSTTALGIVLAVVVFLIVGAVWNYIFGMGLSVLVALAAAGFTFKYFYDKDQQELKKLLDPEEQVWPVPLPVAWGCITDVLKRSGIETGVSGRSNWQIIEQDDSRGYIHAKLTFQQALGAGQNTRIFAREIGLVAQLTAGESTTKVKLTYDIFSPSGAGMVRDLIAKNQNDFKAYVEVNKLP
;
A
#
# COMPACT_ATOMS: atom_id res chain seq x y z
N MET A 1 7.69 -6.19 5.01
CA MET A 1 8.75 -5.69 4.12
C MET A 1 8.20 -5.75 2.71
N GLY A 2 8.28 -4.67 1.94
CA GLY A 2 7.86 -4.71 0.53
C GLY A 2 8.78 -5.62 -0.28
N SER A 3 8.29 -6.13 -1.42
CA SER A 3 9.09 -6.92 -2.37
C SER A 3 10.31 -6.13 -2.84
N THR A 4 10.17 -4.80 -2.98
CA THR A 4 11.21 -3.85 -3.38
C THR A 4 12.34 -3.73 -2.35
N THR A 5 12.02 -3.75 -1.05
CA THR A 5 13.05 -3.76 0.02
C THR A 5 13.79 -5.09 0.09
N ALA A 6 13.11 -6.22 -0.12
CA ALA A 6 13.76 -7.54 -0.14
C ALA A 6 14.74 -7.64 -1.33
N LEU A 7 14.33 -7.13 -2.50
CA LEU A 7 15.20 -7.00 -3.67
C LEU A 7 16.39 -6.09 -3.39
N GLY A 8 16.17 -4.99 -2.66
CA GLY A 8 17.22 -4.06 -2.22
C GLY A 8 18.28 -4.68 -1.32
N ILE A 9 17.90 -5.60 -0.42
CA ILE A 9 18.86 -6.35 0.42
C ILE A 9 19.70 -7.29 -0.43
N VAL A 10 19.07 -8.05 -1.34
CA VAL A 10 19.79 -8.98 -2.22
C VAL A 10 20.76 -8.23 -3.12
N LEU A 11 20.32 -7.14 -3.74
CA LEU A 11 21.18 -6.32 -4.60
C LEU A 11 22.29 -5.61 -3.81
N ALA A 12 22.03 -5.16 -2.58
CA ALA A 12 23.08 -4.59 -1.74
C ALA A 12 24.19 -5.61 -1.41
N VAL A 13 23.84 -6.88 -1.18
CA VAL A 13 24.82 -7.96 -0.99
C VAL A 13 25.60 -8.23 -2.28
N VAL A 14 24.94 -8.25 -3.43
CA VAL A 14 25.60 -8.45 -4.73
C VAL A 14 26.56 -7.28 -5.04
N VAL A 15 26.12 -6.03 -4.83
CA VAL A 15 26.96 -4.83 -5.02
C VAL A 15 28.15 -4.83 -4.07
N PHE A 16 27.96 -5.23 -2.80
CA PHE A 16 29.06 -5.39 -1.85
C PHE A 16 30.13 -6.36 -2.37
N LEU A 17 29.72 -7.53 -2.89
CA LEU A 17 30.64 -8.54 -3.40
C LEU A 17 31.35 -8.08 -4.68
N ILE A 18 30.64 -7.47 -5.62
CA ILE A 18 31.23 -7.01 -6.89
C ILE A 18 32.20 -5.84 -6.66
N VAL A 19 31.77 -4.81 -5.93
CA VAL A 19 32.61 -3.63 -5.66
C VAL A 19 33.79 -4.03 -4.79
N GLY A 20 33.58 -4.88 -3.78
CA GLY A 20 34.64 -5.42 -2.95
C GLY A 20 35.69 -6.19 -3.75
N ALA A 21 35.27 -7.08 -4.66
CA ALA A 21 36.18 -7.86 -5.50
C ALA A 21 37.01 -6.97 -6.46
N VAL A 22 36.36 -6.00 -7.13
CA VAL A 22 37.01 -5.09 -8.08
C VAL A 22 37.99 -4.17 -7.38
N TRP A 23 37.60 -3.56 -6.25
CA TRP A 23 38.46 -2.63 -5.53
C TRP A 23 39.57 -3.31 -4.73
N ASN A 24 39.37 -4.55 -4.28
CA ASN A 24 40.42 -5.31 -3.59
C ASN A 24 41.60 -5.60 -4.54
N TYR A 25 41.33 -5.77 -5.83
CA TYR A 25 42.37 -5.98 -6.85
C TYR A 25 43.24 -4.74 -7.11
N ILE A 26 42.77 -3.54 -6.74
CA ILE A 26 43.42 -2.27 -7.08
C ILE A 26 44.02 -1.58 -5.83
N PHE A 27 43.32 -1.61 -4.68
CA PHE A 27 43.67 -0.82 -3.50
C PHE A 27 43.88 -1.65 -2.22
N GLY A 28 43.83 -2.97 -2.32
CA GLY A 28 43.94 -3.88 -1.18
C GLY A 28 42.69 -3.92 -0.28
N MET A 29 42.78 -4.71 0.79
CA MET A 29 41.61 -5.21 1.52
C MET A 29 40.92 -4.14 2.41
N GLY A 30 41.66 -3.16 2.95
CA GLY A 30 41.09 -2.17 3.88
C GLY A 30 40.22 -1.11 3.20
N LEU A 31 40.67 -0.56 2.07
CA LEU A 31 39.95 0.47 1.32
C LEU A 31 38.79 -0.12 0.52
N SER A 32 38.95 -1.33 -0.02
CA SER A 32 37.91 -2.03 -0.78
C SER A 32 36.67 -2.35 0.06
N VAL A 33 36.85 -2.73 1.33
CA VAL A 33 35.74 -3.00 2.25
C VAL A 33 34.93 -1.73 2.54
N LEU A 34 35.59 -0.59 2.77
CA LEU A 34 34.90 0.68 3.02
C LEU A 34 34.09 1.15 1.79
N VAL A 35 34.66 1.04 0.60
CA VAL A 35 33.98 1.40 -0.66
C VAL A 35 32.81 0.45 -0.94
N ALA A 36 32.99 -0.86 -0.68
CA ALA A 36 31.93 -1.85 -0.83
C ALA A 36 30.78 -1.64 0.16
N LEU A 37 31.08 -1.32 1.43
CA LEU A 37 30.07 -0.97 2.44
C LEU A 37 29.30 0.29 2.07
N ALA A 38 29.99 1.33 1.58
CA ALA A 38 29.34 2.55 1.11
C ALA A 38 28.41 2.26 -0.07
N ALA A 39 28.86 1.52 -1.09
CA ALA A 39 28.06 1.18 -2.27
C ALA A 39 26.83 0.31 -1.92
N ALA A 40 27.00 -0.67 -1.04
CA ALA A 40 25.91 -1.51 -0.54
C ALA A 40 24.91 -0.68 0.28
N GLY A 41 25.39 0.23 1.13
CA GLY A 41 24.56 1.18 1.88
C GLY A 41 23.74 2.09 0.97
N PHE A 42 24.34 2.63 -0.09
CA PHE A 42 23.62 3.44 -1.09
C PHE A 42 22.56 2.64 -1.83
N THR A 43 22.87 1.40 -2.21
CA THR A 43 21.93 0.52 -2.92
C THR A 43 20.74 0.17 -2.03
N PHE A 44 21.00 -0.23 -0.77
CA PHE A 44 19.93 -0.47 0.20
C PHE A 44 19.07 0.78 0.41
N LYS A 45 19.70 1.94 0.64
CA LYS A 45 19.00 3.21 0.82
C LYS A 45 18.12 3.57 -0.38
N TYR A 46 18.63 3.40 -1.60
CA TYR A 46 17.86 3.67 -2.83
C TYR A 46 16.59 2.84 -2.91
N PHE A 47 16.68 1.52 -2.69
CA PHE A 47 15.53 0.63 -2.74
C PHE A 47 14.57 0.83 -1.56
N TYR A 48 15.09 1.19 -0.38
CA TYR A 48 14.26 1.56 0.76
C TYR A 48 13.48 2.85 0.50
N ASP A 49 14.15 3.90 0.00
CA ASP A 49 13.51 5.17 -0.33
C ASP A 49 12.47 4.99 -1.45
N LYS A 50 12.76 4.13 -2.44
CA LYS A 50 11.80 3.75 -3.49
C LYS A 50 10.56 3.03 -2.93
N ASP A 51 10.74 2.08 -2.02
CA ASP A 51 9.63 1.36 -1.37
C ASP A 51 8.75 2.31 -0.53
N GLN A 52 9.35 3.30 0.12
CA GLN A 52 8.62 4.35 0.85
C GLN A 52 7.83 5.25 -0.10
N GLN A 53 8.39 5.60 -1.26
CA GLN A 53 7.66 6.37 -2.28
C GLN A 53 6.49 5.58 -2.88
N GLU A 54 6.70 4.29 -3.17
CA GLU A 54 5.63 3.40 -3.66
C GLU A 54 4.52 3.25 -2.62
N LEU A 55 4.88 3.07 -1.34
CA LEU A 55 3.91 3.05 -0.25
C LEU A 55 3.15 4.38 -0.15
N LYS A 56 3.84 5.52 -0.21
CA LYS A 56 3.18 6.83 -0.15
C LYS A 56 2.16 7.01 -1.28
N LYS A 57 2.51 6.63 -2.51
CA LYS A 57 1.59 6.67 -3.67
C LYS A 57 0.40 5.73 -3.50
N LEU A 58 0.60 4.59 -2.84
CA LEU A 58 -0.48 3.66 -2.56
C LEU A 58 -1.43 4.19 -1.48
N LEU A 59 -0.89 4.88 -0.46
CA LEU A 59 -1.68 5.46 0.63
C LEU A 59 -2.44 6.73 0.23
N ASP A 60 -1.81 7.59 -0.56
CA ASP A 60 -2.42 8.82 -1.09
C ASP A 60 -2.35 8.79 -2.61
N PRO A 61 -3.20 7.95 -3.27
CA PRO A 61 -3.30 7.93 -4.72
C PRO A 61 -3.72 9.30 -5.27
N GLU A 62 -3.33 9.58 -6.50
CA GLU A 62 -3.73 10.80 -7.19
C GLU A 62 -5.26 10.92 -7.28
N GLU A 63 -5.76 12.15 -7.21
CA GLU A 63 -7.18 12.46 -7.35
C GLU A 63 -7.69 11.98 -8.72
N GLN A 64 -8.81 11.28 -8.71
CA GLN A 64 -9.41 10.69 -9.90
C GLN A 64 -10.69 11.43 -10.28
N VAL A 65 -10.92 11.62 -11.57
CA VAL A 65 -12.20 12.12 -12.08
C VAL A 65 -13.01 10.93 -12.56
N TRP A 66 -14.11 10.65 -11.88
CA TRP A 66 -15.03 9.58 -12.27
C TRP A 66 -16.12 10.16 -13.19
N PRO A 67 -16.41 9.50 -14.33
CA PRO A 67 -17.42 9.95 -15.28
C PRO A 67 -18.84 9.55 -14.83
N VAL A 68 -19.14 9.78 -13.56
CA VAL A 68 -20.45 9.51 -12.95
C VAL A 68 -20.82 10.67 -12.00
N PRO A 69 -22.11 10.97 -11.84
CA PRO A 69 -22.55 12.01 -10.93
C PRO A 69 -22.36 11.62 -9.46
N LEU A 70 -22.34 12.62 -8.56
CA LEU A 70 -22.02 12.44 -7.14
C LEU A 70 -22.85 11.33 -6.44
N PRO A 71 -24.18 11.23 -6.63
CA PRO A 71 -24.96 10.18 -5.96
C PRO A 71 -24.56 8.77 -6.40
N VAL A 72 -24.16 8.60 -7.66
CA VAL A 72 -23.70 7.31 -8.20
C VAL A 72 -22.31 7.00 -7.69
N ALA A 73 -21.40 7.98 -7.66
CA ALA A 73 -20.06 7.82 -7.09
C ALA A 73 -20.13 7.42 -5.60
N TRP A 74 -21.01 8.07 -4.83
CA TRP A 74 -21.26 7.75 -3.44
C TRP A 74 -21.78 6.32 -3.26
N GLY A 75 -22.78 5.92 -4.05
CA GLY A 75 -23.29 4.57 -4.10
C GLY A 75 -22.20 3.54 -4.40
N CYS A 76 -21.34 3.82 -5.39
CA CYS A 76 -20.21 2.95 -5.75
C CYS A 76 -19.25 2.74 -4.57
N ILE A 77 -18.89 3.83 -3.85
CA ILE A 77 -17.96 3.71 -2.72
C ILE A 77 -18.58 2.88 -1.60
N THR A 78 -19.81 3.20 -1.21
CA THR A 78 -20.49 2.49 -0.12
C THR A 78 -20.77 1.02 -0.45
N ASP A 79 -21.12 0.70 -1.70
CA ASP A 79 -21.32 -0.68 -2.14
C ASP A 79 -20.02 -1.48 -2.16
N VAL A 80 -18.94 -0.90 -2.68
CA VAL A 80 -17.63 -1.57 -2.67
C VAL A 80 -17.20 -1.82 -1.23
N LEU A 81 -17.35 -0.87 -0.31
CA LEU A 81 -17.03 -1.08 1.10
C LEU A 81 -17.88 -2.18 1.77
N LYS A 82 -19.17 -2.28 1.44
CA LYS A 82 -20.03 -3.36 1.96
C LYS A 82 -19.66 -4.74 1.41
N ARG A 83 -19.23 -4.81 0.15
CA ARG A 83 -18.91 -6.07 -0.54
C ARG A 83 -17.47 -6.50 -0.31
N SER A 84 -16.54 -5.55 -0.20
CA SER A 84 -15.14 -5.84 -0.01
C SER A 84 -14.94 -6.28 1.45
N GLY A 85 -14.43 -7.49 1.58
CA GLY A 85 -14.09 -8.09 2.85
C GLY A 85 -12.85 -8.94 2.67
N ILE A 86 -12.16 -9.20 3.76
CA ILE A 86 -10.93 -9.98 3.79
C ILE A 86 -11.11 -11.21 4.65
N GLU A 87 -10.69 -12.36 4.11
CA GLU A 87 -10.55 -13.59 4.88
C GLU A 87 -9.06 -13.84 5.10
N THR A 88 -8.65 -13.80 6.37
CA THR A 88 -7.24 -13.96 6.75
C THR A 88 -6.92 -15.37 7.23
N GLY A 89 -7.93 -16.25 7.30
CA GLY A 89 -7.82 -17.61 7.83
C GLY A 89 -7.68 -17.69 9.36
N VAL A 90 -7.60 -16.56 10.07
CA VAL A 90 -7.40 -16.51 11.53
C VAL A 90 -8.69 -16.16 12.28
N SER A 91 -9.43 -15.16 11.80
CA SER A 91 -10.60 -14.60 12.50
C SER A 91 -11.86 -14.56 11.62
N GLY A 92 -11.92 -15.38 10.56
CA GLY A 92 -13.00 -15.34 9.58
C GLY A 92 -12.93 -14.12 8.65
N ARG A 93 -14.07 -13.74 8.06
CA ARG A 93 -14.19 -12.61 7.15
C ARG A 93 -14.32 -11.29 7.92
N SER A 94 -13.39 -10.37 7.71
CA SER A 94 -13.43 -8.99 8.22
C SER A 94 -13.94 -8.07 7.13
N ASN A 95 -14.90 -7.20 7.45
CA ASN A 95 -15.51 -6.27 6.49
C ASN A 95 -15.19 -4.82 6.85
N TRP A 96 -15.28 -3.91 5.86
CA TRP A 96 -15.17 -2.48 6.14
C TRP A 96 -16.35 -1.99 6.96
N GLN A 97 -16.06 -1.09 7.89
CA GLN A 97 -17.03 -0.40 8.71
C GLN A 97 -16.95 1.10 8.40
N ILE A 98 -18.08 1.70 8.03
CA ILE A 98 -18.18 3.15 7.88
C ILE A 98 -18.30 3.74 9.28
N ILE A 99 -17.34 4.58 9.67
CA ILE A 99 -17.29 5.23 10.98
C ILE A 99 -18.04 6.56 10.92
N GLU A 100 -17.82 7.32 9.85
CA GLU A 100 -18.35 8.66 9.68
C GLU A 100 -18.70 8.90 8.21
N GLN A 101 -19.80 9.60 7.98
CA GLN A 101 -20.25 10.00 6.64
C GLN A 101 -20.89 11.39 6.72
N ASP A 102 -20.54 12.26 5.77
CA ASP A 102 -21.14 13.58 5.59
C ASP A 102 -21.38 13.82 4.10
N ASP A 103 -22.61 13.54 3.67
CA ASP A 103 -23.06 13.69 2.29
C ASP A 103 -22.93 15.14 1.80
N SER A 104 -23.12 16.13 2.69
CA SER A 104 -23.07 17.55 2.33
C SER A 104 -21.67 18.01 1.97
N ARG A 105 -20.67 17.39 2.59
CA ARG A 105 -19.25 17.62 2.33
C ARG A 105 -18.65 16.62 1.36
N GLY A 106 -19.40 15.59 0.95
CA GLY A 106 -18.86 14.51 0.13
C GLY A 106 -17.79 13.70 0.88
N TYR A 107 -17.94 13.47 2.17
CA TYR A 107 -16.93 12.82 3.02
C TYR A 107 -17.38 11.45 3.51
N ILE A 108 -16.53 10.43 3.34
CA ILE A 108 -16.75 9.08 3.88
C ILE A 108 -15.47 8.62 4.59
N HIS A 109 -15.58 8.23 5.85
CA HIS A 109 -14.50 7.60 6.61
C HIS A 109 -14.89 6.16 6.96
N ALA A 110 -14.07 5.22 6.52
CA ALA A 110 -14.24 3.80 6.77
C ALA A 110 -12.98 3.17 7.36
N LYS A 111 -13.15 2.07 8.08
CA LYS A 111 -12.08 1.32 8.72
C LYS A 111 -12.26 -0.18 8.52
N LEU A 112 -11.15 -0.85 8.25
CA LEU A 112 -11.07 -2.31 8.18
C LEU A 112 -10.13 -2.79 9.29
N THR A 113 -10.67 -3.56 10.23
CA THR A 113 -9.88 -4.19 11.30
C THR A 113 -9.85 -5.69 11.06
N PHE A 114 -8.66 -6.30 11.06
CA PHE A 114 -8.50 -7.74 10.82
C PHE A 114 -7.32 -8.31 11.59
N GLN A 115 -7.29 -9.63 11.77
CA GLN A 115 -6.17 -10.33 12.39
C GLN A 115 -5.32 -11.03 11.33
N GLN A 116 -4.00 -10.86 11.42
CA GLN A 116 -3.04 -11.46 10.50
C GLN A 116 -2.08 -12.36 11.27
N ALA A 117 -1.93 -13.61 10.83
CA ALA A 117 -0.86 -14.48 11.28
C ALA A 117 0.45 -14.15 10.54
N LEU A 118 1.53 -13.93 11.29
CA LEU A 118 2.88 -13.75 10.75
C LEU A 118 3.84 -14.76 11.40
N GLY A 119 4.77 -15.28 10.60
CA GLY A 119 5.72 -16.31 11.02
C GLY A 119 5.48 -17.62 10.26
N ALA A 120 6.22 -18.67 10.64
CA ALA A 120 6.09 -20.01 10.07
C ALA A 120 6.20 -21.06 11.19
N GLY A 121 5.43 -22.15 11.06
CA GLY A 121 5.43 -23.27 12.00
C GLY A 121 5.05 -22.83 13.42
N GLN A 122 5.83 -23.27 14.42
CA GLN A 122 5.57 -22.99 15.84
C GLN A 122 5.80 -21.52 16.26
N ASN A 123 6.40 -20.69 15.41
CA ASN A 123 6.65 -19.27 15.69
C ASN A 123 5.60 -18.32 15.11
N THR A 124 4.42 -18.83 14.75
CA THR A 124 3.33 -18.02 14.21
C THR A 124 2.73 -17.16 15.32
N ARG A 125 2.67 -15.84 15.09
CA ARG A 125 2.05 -14.87 16.00
C ARG A 125 0.92 -14.12 15.29
N ILE A 126 -0.15 -13.86 16.02
CA ILE A 126 -1.31 -13.12 15.51
C ILE A 126 -1.13 -11.65 15.83
N PHE A 127 -1.31 -10.80 14.83
CA PHE A 127 -1.24 -9.35 14.94
C PHE A 127 -2.55 -8.73 14.48
N ALA A 128 -3.12 -7.84 15.31
CA ALA A 128 -4.23 -7.01 14.88
C ALA A 128 -3.72 -5.94 13.89
N ARG A 129 -4.46 -5.78 12.80
CA ARG A 129 -4.21 -4.81 11.73
C ARG A 129 -5.42 -3.94 11.54
N GLU A 130 -5.14 -2.71 11.13
CA GLU A 130 -6.14 -1.69 10.91
C GLU A 130 -5.77 -0.87 9.69
N ILE A 131 -6.74 -0.68 8.81
CA ILE A 131 -6.66 0.20 7.63
C ILE A 131 -7.79 1.22 7.74
N GLY A 132 -7.44 2.49 7.80
CA GLY A 132 -8.37 3.61 7.60
C GLY A 132 -8.46 3.96 6.11
N LEU A 133 -9.64 4.37 5.67
CA LEU A 133 -9.90 4.94 4.37
C LEU A 133 -10.72 6.21 4.56
N VAL A 134 -10.25 7.31 4.00
CA VAL A 134 -11.01 8.53 3.83
C VAL A 134 -11.25 8.73 2.33
N ALA A 135 -12.52 8.88 1.95
CA ALA A 135 -12.92 9.25 0.61
C ALA A 135 -13.54 10.65 0.63
N GLN A 136 -12.97 11.55 -0.17
CA GLN A 136 -13.47 12.89 -0.39
C GLN A 136 -13.99 12.97 -1.83
N LEU A 137 -15.28 13.25 -1.98
CA LEU A 137 -15.98 13.40 -3.24
C LEU A 137 -16.32 14.87 -3.45
N THR A 138 -16.03 15.40 -4.64
CA THR A 138 -16.42 16.75 -5.05
C THR A 138 -17.24 16.67 -6.33
N ALA A 139 -18.46 17.19 -6.30
CA ALA A 139 -19.35 17.20 -7.45
C ALA A 139 -18.82 18.13 -8.57
N GLY A 140 -18.83 17.63 -9.80
CA GLY A 140 -18.83 18.41 -11.03
C GLY A 140 -20.21 18.35 -11.71
N GLU A 141 -20.32 18.87 -12.93
CA GLU A 141 -21.58 18.89 -13.68
C GLU A 141 -22.12 17.48 -14.00
N SER A 142 -21.27 16.64 -14.59
CA SER A 142 -21.58 15.24 -14.94
C SER A 142 -20.51 14.25 -14.46
N THR A 143 -19.54 14.74 -13.69
CA THR A 143 -18.40 13.98 -13.19
C THR A 143 -18.25 14.20 -11.69
N THR A 144 -17.52 13.31 -11.03
CA THR A 144 -17.19 13.44 -9.60
C THR A 144 -15.70 13.30 -9.42
N LYS A 145 -15.07 14.28 -8.78
CA LYS A 145 -13.68 14.14 -8.35
C LYS A 145 -13.65 13.34 -7.06
N VAL A 146 -12.82 12.31 -7.01
CA VAL A 146 -12.68 11.44 -5.86
C VAL A 146 -11.22 11.41 -5.44
N LYS A 147 -10.96 11.83 -4.20
CA LYS A 147 -9.68 11.66 -3.53
C LYS A 147 -9.83 10.57 -2.47
N LEU A 148 -9.03 9.53 -2.57
CA LEU A 148 -8.97 8.45 -1.59
C LEU A 148 -7.66 8.59 -0.82
N THR A 149 -7.71 8.55 0.51
CA THR A 149 -6.53 8.55 1.38
C THR A 149 -6.64 7.40 2.35
N TYR A 150 -5.58 6.60 2.47
CA TYR A 150 -5.52 5.43 3.33
C TYR A 150 -4.51 5.65 4.45
N ASP A 151 -4.86 5.18 5.64
CA ASP A 151 -3.99 5.17 6.81
C ASP A 151 -3.78 3.74 7.31
N ILE A 152 -2.54 3.37 7.60
CA ILE A 152 -2.22 2.04 8.14
C ILE A 152 -1.82 2.17 9.61
N PHE A 153 -2.63 1.63 10.50
CA PHE A 153 -2.33 1.60 11.93
C PHE A 153 -1.60 0.30 12.33
N SER A 154 -0.49 0.00 11.65
CA SER A 154 0.47 -1.03 12.05
C SER A 154 1.70 -1.10 11.12
N PRO A 155 2.91 -0.69 11.54
CA PRO A 155 4.06 -0.55 10.63
C PRO A 155 4.80 -1.87 10.32
N SER A 156 4.56 -2.96 11.05
CA SER A 156 5.26 -4.24 10.82
C SER A 156 4.53 -5.11 9.80
N GLY A 157 5.20 -5.65 8.77
CA GLY A 157 4.59 -6.67 7.89
C GLY A 157 3.54 -6.18 6.88
N ALA A 158 3.70 -4.97 6.34
CA ALA A 158 2.74 -4.29 5.46
C ALA A 158 2.47 -4.92 4.07
N GLY A 159 3.00 -6.10 3.72
CA GLY A 159 2.81 -6.69 2.38
C GLY A 159 1.34 -6.95 2.07
N MET A 160 0.69 -7.75 2.92
CA MET A 160 -0.74 -8.05 2.79
C MET A 160 -1.60 -6.77 2.85
N VAL A 161 -1.25 -5.82 3.72
CA VAL A 161 -1.96 -4.54 3.84
C VAL A 161 -1.90 -3.74 2.53
N ARG A 162 -0.72 -3.68 1.89
CA ARG A 162 -0.54 -3.02 0.60
C ARG A 162 -1.38 -3.70 -0.49
N ASP A 163 -1.36 -5.02 -0.54
CA ASP A 163 -2.13 -5.78 -1.54
C ASP A 163 -3.63 -5.55 -1.37
N LEU A 164 -4.12 -5.43 -0.13
CA LEU A 164 -5.53 -5.12 0.15
C LEU A 164 -5.91 -3.71 -0.29
N ILE A 165 -5.06 -2.72 -0.02
CA ILE A 165 -5.30 -1.34 -0.47
C ILE A 165 -5.32 -1.29 -2.00
N ALA A 166 -4.35 -1.92 -2.66
CA ALA A 166 -4.29 -1.99 -4.12
C ALA A 166 -5.53 -2.69 -4.70
N LYS A 167 -5.96 -3.81 -4.10
CA LYS A 167 -7.18 -4.51 -4.49
C LYS A 167 -8.41 -3.63 -4.32
N ASN A 168 -8.56 -2.95 -3.19
CA ASN A 168 -9.71 -2.08 -2.94
C ASN A 168 -9.77 -0.91 -3.95
N GLN A 169 -8.62 -0.31 -4.29
CA GLN A 169 -8.54 0.71 -5.34
C GLN A 169 -8.96 0.17 -6.71
N ASN A 170 -8.56 -1.06 -7.05
CA ASN A 170 -9.00 -1.70 -8.29
C ASN A 170 -10.49 -2.05 -8.28
N ASP A 171 -11.02 -2.50 -7.14
CA ASP A 171 -12.45 -2.80 -6.97
C ASP A 171 -13.29 -1.52 -7.19
N PHE A 172 -12.87 -0.36 -6.67
CA PHE A 172 -13.52 0.92 -6.96
C PHE A 172 -13.49 1.26 -8.45
N LYS A 173 -12.34 1.14 -9.12
CA LYS A 173 -12.21 1.44 -10.56
C LYS A 173 -13.11 0.56 -11.42
N ALA A 174 -13.09 -0.75 -11.15
CA ALA A 174 -13.92 -1.72 -11.86
C ALA A 174 -15.42 -1.44 -11.65
N TYR A 175 -15.83 -1.12 -10.43
CA TYR A 175 -17.24 -0.84 -10.14
C TYR A 175 -17.72 0.46 -10.81
N VAL A 176 -16.87 1.49 -10.83
CA VAL A 176 -17.17 2.74 -11.55
C VAL A 176 -17.29 2.47 -13.05
N GLU A 177 -16.40 1.66 -13.64
CA GLU A 177 -16.46 1.25 -15.05
C GLU A 177 -17.77 0.60 -15.47
N VAL A 178 -18.33 -0.25 -14.63
CA VAL A 178 -19.63 -0.88 -14.89
C VAL A 178 -20.78 0.11 -14.81
N ASN A 179 -20.65 1.17 -14.01
CA ASN A 179 -21.70 2.16 -13.74
C ASN A 179 -21.51 3.48 -14.49
N LYS A 180 -20.56 3.57 -15.43
CA LYS A 180 -20.40 4.75 -16.29
C LYS A 180 -21.65 4.89 -17.15
N LEU A 181 -22.24 6.09 -17.17
CA LEU A 181 -23.29 6.40 -18.12
C LEU A 181 -22.68 6.48 -19.54
N PRO A 182 -23.36 5.96 -20.58
CA PRO A 182 -22.89 6.01 -21.95
C PRO A 182 -22.81 7.45 -22.51
#